data_AF-M0DQP9-F1
#
_entry.id   AF-M0DQP9-F1
#
_cell.length_a   1.000
_cell.length_b   1.000
_cell.length_c   1.000
_cell.angle_alpha   90.00
_cell.angle_beta   90.00
_cell.angle_gamma   90.00
#
_symmetry.space_group_name_H-M   'P 1'
#
loop_
_entity.id
_entity.type
_entity.pdbx_description
1 polymer ?
#
loop_
_entity_poly.entity_id
_entity_poly.type
_entity_poly.pdbx_seq_one_letter_code
_entity_poly.pdbx_strand_id
1 'polypeptide(L)' 'MEFDLPRAAGIVALIVVLGTVGVAFGTPMALRTTLMMVLPSMAVFGAIAFVLGMKHGEFRATRA' A
#
# COMPACT_ATOMS: atom_id res chain seq x y z
N MET A 1 -2.39 20.79 -6.76
CA MET A 1 -1.32 20.04 -6.09
C MET A 1 -0.50 19.38 -7.18
N GLU A 2 0.80 19.64 -7.24
CA GLU A 2 1.66 18.88 -8.15
C GLU A 2 1.69 17.44 -7.65
N PHE A 3 1.15 16.52 -8.45
CA PHE A 3 0.96 15.14 -8.03
C PHE A 3 2.31 14.42 -8.12
N ASP A 4 3.09 14.45 -7.04
CA ASP A 4 4.34 13.70 -6.93
C ASP A 4 4.05 12.21 -6.80
N LEU A 5 3.72 11.58 -7.93
CA LEU A 5 3.53 10.15 -8.07
C LEU A 5 4.68 9.33 -7.44
N PRO A 6 5.98 9.65 -7.65
CA PRO A 6 7.05 8.88 -7.02
C PRO A 6 7.05 8.99 -5.49
N ARG A 7 6.74 10.17 -4.94
CA ARG A 7 6.68 10.38 -3.49
C ARG A 7 5.50 9.62 -2.87
N ALA A 8 4.34 9.69 -3.50
CA ALA A 8 3.14 9.04 -3.03
C ALA A 8 3.26 7.51 -3.10
N ALA A 9 3.81 6.97 -4.20
CA ALA A 9 4.14 5.55 -4.32
C ALA A 9 5.18 5.11 -3.27
N GLY A 10 6.19 5.95 -3.00
CA GLY A 10 7.19 5.70 -1.95
C GLY A 10 6.57 5.56 -0.55
N ILE A 11 5.56 6.36 -0.23
CA ILE A 11 4.81 6.24 1.04
C ILE A 11 4.06 4.90 1.11
N VAL A 12 3.40 4.48 0.03
CA VAL A 12 2.71 3.17 -0.02
C VAL A 12 3.72 2.04 0.20
N ALA A 13 4.88 2.09 -0.45
CA ALA A 13 5.94 1.11 -0.25
C ALA A 13 6.44 1.07 1.20
N LEU A 14 6.62 2.24 1.83
CA LEU A 14 7.01 2.33 3.25
C LEU A 14 5.96 1.68 4.16
N ILE A 15 4.68 1.94 3.92
CA ILE A 15 3.58 1.31 4.68
C ILE A 15 3.61 -0.21 4.49
N VAL A 16 3.85 -0.70 3.28
CA VAL A 16 3.96 -2.14 3.01
C VAL A 16 5.12 -2.75 3.79
N VAL A 17 6.29 -2.11 3.81
CA VAL A 17 7.45 -2.59 4.58
C VAL A 17 7.14 -2.64 6.07
N LEU A 18 6.59 -1.56 6.63
CA LEU A 18 6.24 -1.49 8.06
C LEU A 18 5.17 -2.50 8.44
N GLY A 19 4.14 -2.66 7.61
CA GLY A 19 3.09 -3.67 7.83
C GLY A 19 3.63 -5.09 7.77
N THR A 20 4.58 -5.36 6.86
CA THR A 20 5.22 -6.68 6.75
C THR A 20 6.04 -7.02 7.99
N VAL A 21 6.82 -6.06 8.50
CA VAL A 21 7.55 -6.20 9.77
C VAL A 21 6.57 -6.42 10.93
N GLY A 22 5.51 -5.61 11.00
CA GLY A 22 4.48 -5.73 12.02
C GLY A 22 3.81 -7.10 12.04
N VAL A 23 3.47 -7.67 10.88
CA VAL A 23 2.89 -9.02 10.79
C VAL A 23 3.93 -10.09 11.13
N ALA A 24 5.17 -9.95 10.65
CA ALA A 24 6.22 -10.93 10.86
C ALA A 24 6.59 -11.14 12.34
N PHE A 25 6.52 -10.08 13.15
CA PHE A 25 6.88 -10.13 14.58
C PHE A 25 5.68 -10.01 15.54
N GLY A 26 4.56 -9.48 15.07
CA GLY A 26 3.36 -9.24 15.88
C GLY A 26 2.30 -10.34 15.80
N THR A 27 2.53 -11.38 14.99
CA THR A 27 1.58 -12.50 14.82
C THR A 27 2.29 -13.85 14.93
N PRO A 28 1.59 -14.94 15.30
CA PRO A 28 2.16 -16.28 15.33
C PRO A 28 2.31 -16.91 13.93
N MET A 29 2.25 -16.11 12.86
CA MET A 29 2.30 -16.62 11.49
C MET A 29 3.73 -16.99 11.10
N ALA A 30 3.90 -18.12 10.39
CA ALA A 30 5.21 -18.52 9.89
C ALA A 30 5.76 -17.48 8.90
N LEU A 31 7.06 -17.18 8.98
CA LEU A 31 7.71 -16.19 8.11
C LEU A 31 7.52 -16.49 6.61
N ARG A 32 7.53 -17.77 6.24
CA ARG A 32 7.25 -18.22 4.86
C ARG A 32 5.88 -17.75 4.39
N THR A 33 4.85 -17.86 5.24
CA THR A 33 3.49 -17.43 4.91
C THR A 33 3.43 -15.91 4.79
N THR A 34 4.07 -15.18 5.69
CA THR A 34 4.15 -13.71 5.61
C THR A 34 4.79 -13.25 4.30
N LEU A 35 5.95 -13.82 3.92
CA LEU A 35 6.69 -13.38 2.74
C LEU A 35 6.07 -13.87 1.41
N MET A 36 5.48 -15.07 1.37
CA MET A 36 4.99 -15.67 0.14
C MET A 36 3.49 -15.49 -0.10
N MET A 37 2.73 -15.07 0.91
CA MET A 37 1.28 -14.86 0.79
C MET A 37 0.86 -13.45 1.21
N VAL A 38 1.24 -13.04 2.42
CA VAL A 38 0.77 -11.76 2.98
C VAL A 38 1.37 -10.57 2.25
N LEU A 39 2.70 -10.49 2.20
CA LEU A 39 3.43 -9.42 1.50
C LEU A 39 2.96 -9.21 0.06
N PRO A 40 2.90 -10.25 -0.82
CA PRO A 40 2.45 -10.07 -2.19
C PRO A 40 0.99 -9.60 -2.27
N SER A 41 0.09 -10.15 -1.43
CA SER A 41 -1.31 -9.72 -1.39
C SER A 41 -1.45 -8.26 -0.93
N MET A 42 -0.68 -7.86 0.08
CA MET A 42 -0.64 -6.49 0.59
C MET A 42 -0.11 -5.51 -0.46
N ALA A 43 0.92 -5.89 -1.22
CA ALA A 43 1.47 -5.07 -2.28
C ALA A 43 0.46 -4.86 -3.42
N VAL A 44 -0.20 -5.94 -3.87
CA VAL A 44 -1.24 -5.87 -4.92
C VAL A 44 -2.42 -5.02 -4.45
N PHE A 45 -2.94 -5.28 -3.25
CA PHE A 45 -4.05 -4.53 -2.69
C PHE A 45 -3.68 -3.05 -2.49
N GLY A 46 -2.50 -2.77 -1.93
CA GLY A 46 -2.00 -1.40 -1.74
C GLY A 46 -1.88 -0.64 -3.06
N ALA A 47 -1.40 -1.29 -4.12
CA ALA A 47 -1.34 -0.69 -5.46
C ALA A 47 -2.74 -0.37 -6.00
N ILE A 48 -3.69 -1.30 -5.88
CA ILE A 48 -5.08 -1.09 -6.32
C ILE A 48 -5.73 0.07 -5.55
N ALA A 49 -5.63 0.04 -4.22
CA ALA A 49 -6.18 1.07 -3.34
C ALA A 49 -5.58 2.45 -3.63
N PHE A 50 -4.27 2.51 -3.88
CA PHE A 50 -3.58 3.73 -4.27
C PHE A 50 -4.15 4.31 -5.57
N VAL A 51 -4.18 3.52 -6.64
CA VAL A 51 -4.70 3.97 -7.95
C VAL A 51 -6.14 4.43 -7.85
N LEU A 52 -6.99 3.67 -7.16
CA LEU A 52 -8.40 4.01 -7.00
C LEU A 52 -8.59 5.28 -6.16
N GLY A 53 -7.83 5.42 -5.07
CA GLY A 53 -7.84 6.60 -4.22
C GLY A 53 -7.39 7.86 -4.96
N MET A 54 -6.34 7.77 -5.80
CA MET A 54 -5.91 8.87 -6.66
C MET A 54 -7.03 9.32 -7.60
N LYS A 55 -7.68 8.38 -8.30
CA LYS A 55 -8.78 8.69 -9.23
C LYS A 55 -10.01 9.25 -8.53
N HIS A 56 -10.32 8.77 -7.33
CA HIS A 56 -11.38 9.34 -6.52
C HIS A 56 -11.05 10.77 -6.07
N GLY A 57 -9.79 11.04 -5.70
CA GLY A 57 -9.30 12.37 -5.36
C GLY A 57 -9.39 13.35 -6.54
N GLU A 58 -8.94 12.94 -7.72
CA GLU A 58 -9.08 13.71 -8.97
C GLU A 58 -10.56 14.04 -9.24
N PHE A 59 -11.44 13.05 -9.19
CA PHE A 59 -12.89 13.24 -9.40
C PHE A 59 -13.47 14.30 -8.45
N ARG A 60 -13.13 14.23 -7.16
CA ARG A 60 -13.60 15.21 -6.17
C ARG A 60 -13.00 16.59 -6.41
N ALA A 61 -11.73 16.69 -6.79
CA ALA A 61 -11.09 17.98 -7.01
C ALA A 61 -11.61 18.72 -8.25
N THR A 62 -12.07 17.99 -9.28
CA THR A 62 -12.57 18.58 -10.54
C THR A 62 -14.08 18.83 -10.55
N ARG A 63 -14.86 18.16 -9.69
CA ARG A 63 -16.33 18.25 -9.64
C ARG A 63 -16.89 18.84 -8.33
N ALA A 64 -16.03 19.34 -7.44
CA ALA A 64 -16.42 20.05 -6.21
C ALA A 64 -16.65 21.54 -6.46
#